data_AF-A0A1Z5HUN9-F1
#
_entry.id   AF-A0A1Z5HUN9-F1
#
_cell.length_a   1.000
_cell.length_b   1.000
_cell.length_c   1.000
_cell.angle_alpha   90.00
_cell.angle_beta   90.00
_cell.angle_gamma   90.00
#
_symmetry.space_group_name_H-M   'P 1'
#
loop_
_entity.id
_entity.type
_entity.pdbx_description
1 polymer ?
#
loop_
_entity_poly.entity_id
_entity_poly.type
_entity_poly.pdbx_seq_one_letter_code
_entity_poly.pdbx_strand_id
1 'polypeptide(L)'
;MKIIYHCFGGSHSSVTAAAIHVGLLSSSAIPRGDQLMQVPYFDGQEKEDHGEFKYIGTDEFGNQVYVVGKRNLGEMFEPMMYGIGRLYGVSGKDVILVDTMPYVNWMMVVGGFLSRRLGLVRLGRPLVIWGTQQAFANFANMVETLKTKLRSGQVMAQ
;
A
#
# COMPACT_ATOMS: atom_id res chain seq x y z
N MET A 1 -7.29 -14.66 5.27
CA MET A 1 -6.52 -14.42 4.02
C MET A 1 -5.50 -13.31 4.26
N LYS A 2 -4.44 -13.25 3.43
CA LYS A 2 -3.43 -12.19 3.43
C LYS A 2 -3.76 -11.21 2.31
N ILE A 3 -3.76 -9.91 2.60
CA ILE A 3 -3.93 -8.85 1.59
C ILE A 3 -2.66 -8.02 1.58
N ILE A 4 -2.01 -7.94 0.43
CA ILE A 4 -0.67 -7.34 0.31
C ILE A 4 -0.76 -6.15 -0.64
N TYR A 5 -0.69 -4.95 -0.08
CA TYR A 5 -0.59 -3.73 -0.85
C TYR A 5 0.86 -3.49 -1.29
N HIS A 6 1.07 -3.24 -2.57
CA HIS A 6 2.40 -2.96 -3.09
C HIS A 6 2.46 -1.66 -3.89
N CYS A 7 3.66 -1.09 -3.90
CA CYS A 7 4.06 0.01 -4.77
C CYS A 7 5.57 -0.01 -4.94
N PHE A 8 6.13 0.96 -5.66
CA PHE A 8 7.58 1.02 -5.88
C PHE A 8 8.38 1.04 -4.57
N GLY A 9 8.06 1.98 -3.67
CA GLY A 9 8.87 2.27 -2.48
C GLY A 9 8.34 1.68 -1.17
N GLY A 10 7.10 1.19 -1.12
CA GLY A 10 6.52 0.63 0.11
C GLY A 10 6.30 1.63 1.25
N SER A 11 6.36 2.95 0.99
CA SER A 11 6.39 3.98 2.05
C SER A 11 5.19 4.93 2.10
N HIS A 12 4.42 5.05 1.02
CA HIS A 12 3.40 6.13 0.91
C HIS A 12 2.05 5.60 0.42
N SER A 13 1.92 5.22 -0.85
CA SER A 13 0.62 4.81 -1.43
C SER A 13 0.11 3.48 -0.86
N SER A 14 0.97 2.44 -0.84
CA SER A 14 0.61 1.14 -0.30
C SER A 14 0.34 1.20 1.20
N VAL A 15 1.15 1.98 1.93
CA VAL A 15 0.97 2.24 3.37
C VAL A 15 -0.35 2.94 3.65
N THR A 16 -0.67 4.00 2.90
CA THR A 16 -1.92 4.74 3.07
C THR A 16 -3.12 3.84 2.76
N ALA A 17 -3.10 3.09 1.65
CA ALA A 17 -4.17 2.18 1.29
C ALA A 17 -4.38 1.07 2.33
N ALA A 18 -3.29 0.46 2.83
CA ALA A 18 -3.35 -0.54 3.87
C ALA A 18 -3.89 0.03 5.19
N ALA A 19 -3.49 1.25 5.56
CA ALA A 19 -3.99 1.93 6.75
C ALA A 19 -5.49 2.24 6.67
N ILE A 20 -6.00 2.64 5.50
CA ILE A 20 -7.44 2.75 5.26
C ILE A 20 -8.10 1.38 5.38
N HIS A 21 -7.49 0.34 4.80
CA HIS A 21 -8.05 -1.01 4.82
C HIS A 21 -8.27 -1.53 6.24
N VAL A 22 -7.30 -1.35 7.14
CA VAL A 22 -7.41 -1.81 8.54
C VAL A 22 -8.13 -0.82 9.46
N GLY A 23 -8.62 0.30 8.94
CA GLY A 23 -9.34 1.32 9.71
C GLY A 23 -8.48 2.25 10.56
N LEU A 24 -7.15 2.28 10.36
CA LEU A 24 -6.26 3.27 10.99
C LEU A 24 -6.49 4.69 10.43
N LEU A 25 -6.92 4.79 9.17
CA LEU A 25 -7.39 6.02 8.55
C LEU A 25 -8.86 5.85 8.13
N SER A 26 -9.67 6.87 8.38
CA SER A 26 -11.06 6.88 7.91
C SER A 26 -11.12 6.94 6.39
N SER A 27 -11.93 6.09 5.75
CA SER A 27 -12.18 6.16 4.31
C SER A 27 -13.04 7.35 3.88
N SER A 28 -13.74 8.00 4.82
CA SER A 28 -14.72 9.06 4.54
C SER A 28 -14.17 10.48 4.63
N ALA A 29 -12.92 10.66 5.06
CA ALA A 29 -12.32 11.98 5.25
C ALA A 29 -10.84 11.99 4.90
N ILE A 30 -10.38 13.05 4.24
CA ILE A 30 -8.96 13.25 3.93
C ILE A 30 -8.21 13.49 5.25
N PRO A 31 -7.18 12.68 5.57
CA PRO A 31 -6.43 12.83 6.81
C PRO A 31 -5.56 14.08 6.77
N ARG A 32 -5.36 14.67 7.94
CA ARG A 32 -4.35 15.69 8.15
C ARG A 32 -2.95 15.09 8.04
N GLY A 33 -1.95 15.95 7.81
CA GLY A 33 -0.56 15.52 7.67
C GLY A 33 0.00 14.83 8.92
N ASP A 34 -0.38 15.28 10.11
CA ASP A 34 -0.01 14.64 11.38
C ASP A 34 -0.57 13.22 11.50
N GLN A 35 -1.81 13.00 11.07
CA GLN A 35 -2.44 11.68 11.06
C GLN A 35 -1.72 10.73 10.08
N LEU A 36 -1.37 11.20 8.87
CA LEU A 36 -0.58 10.42 7.92
C LEU A 36 0.78 10.03 8.51
N MET A 37 1.46 10.95 9.19
CA MET A 37 2.77 10.68 9.80
C MET A 37 2.72 9.74 10.99
N GLN A 38 1.54 9.53 11.60
CA GLN A 38 1.33 8.55 12.68
C GLN A 38 1.06 7.13 12.15
N VAL A 39 0.76 6.99 10.85
CA VAL A 39 0.56 5.68 10.23
C VAL A 39 1.89 4.90 10.25
N PRO A 40 1.89 3.63 10.71
CA PRO A 40 3.08 2.80 10.69
C PRO A 40 3.74 2.76 9.30
N TYR A 41 5.06 2.94 9.27
CA TYR A 41 5.91 2.92 8.06
C TYR A 41 5.70 4.05 7.05
N PHE A 42 4.80 5.01 7.31
CA PHE A 42 4.57 6.13 6.40
C PHE A 42 5.80 7.03 6.32
N ASP A 43 6.33 7.24 5.10
CA ASP A 43 7.61 7.93 4.86
C ASP A 43 8.76 7.38 5.73
N GLY A 44 8.65 6.10 6.15
CA GLY A 44 9.55 5.46 7.11
C GLY A 44 10.47 4.40 6.52
N GLN A 45 10.16 3.84 5.33
CA GLN A 45 11.03 2.81 4.74
C GLN A 45 12.39 3.38 4.32
N GLU A 46 13.43 2.63 4.63
CA GLU A 46 14.80 2.81 4.13
C GLU A 46 15.09 1.82 2.99
N LYS A 47 16.27 1.92 2.36
CA LYS A 47 16.56 1.10 1.16
C LYS A 47 16.65 -0.38 1.48
N GLU A 48 17.03 -0.69 2.70
CA GLU A 48 17.28 -2.02 3.24
C GLU A 48 15.95 -2.75 3.52
N ASP A 49 14.84 -2.02 3.61
CA ASP A 49 13.49 -2.54 3.89
C ASP A 49 12.75 -3.06 2.65
N HIS A 50 13.31 -2.90 1.44
CA HIS A 50 12.61 -3.29 0.22
C HIS A 50 12.56 -4.80 0.05
N GLY A 51 11.41 -5.30 -0.42
CA GLY A 51 11.11 -6.73 -0.46
C GLY A 51 10.65 -7.32 0.87
N GLU A 52 10.71 -6.57 1.97
CA GLU A 52 10.13 -7.00 3.25
C GLU A 52 8.61 -6.78 3.27
N PHE A 53 7.88 -7.83 3.64
CA PHE A 53 6.42 -7.76 3.86
C PHE A 53 6.16 -7.26 5.27
N LYS A 54 5.77 -5.98 5.40
CA LYS A 54 5.51 -5.36 6.70
C LYS A 54 4.04 -5.48 7.06
N TYR A 55 3.77 -6.07 8.22
CA TYR A 55 2.41 -6.21 8.73
C TYR A 55 1.85 -4.86 9.20
N ILE A 56 0.63 -4.53 8.78
CA ILE A 56 -0.07 -3.29 9.14
C ILE A 56 -1.14 -3.54 10.20
N GLY A 57 -1.92 -4.61 10.04
CA GLY A 57 -3.03 -4.92 10.94
C GLY A 57 -3.97 -5.97 10.38
N THR A 58 -5.05 -6.23 11.11
CA THR A 58 -6.14 -7.12 10.70
C THR A 58 -7.37 -6.28 10.40
N ASP A 59 -8.06 -6.56 9.30
CA ASP A 59 -9.32 -5.90 8.93
C ASP A 59 -10.52 -6.43 9.75
N GLU A 60 -11.71 -5.85 9.52
CA GLU A 60 -12.95 -6.27 10.20
C GLU A 60 -13.43 -7.69 9.83
N PHE A 61 -12.82 -8.33 8.82
CA PHE A 61 -13.14 -9.69 8.36
C PHE A 61 -12.10 -10.72 8.80
N GLY A 62 -11.08 -10.33 9.59
CA GLY A 62 -10.00 -11.22 10.01
C GLY A 62 -8.91 -11.41 8.95
N ASN A 63 -8.88 -10.61 7.88
CA ASN A 63 -7.79 -10.62 6.91
C ASN A 63 -6.58 -9.86 7.44
N GLN A 64 -5.41 -10.46 7.29
CA GLN A 64 -4.15 -9.83 7.67
C GLN A 64 -3.63 -8.97 6.50
N VAL A 65 -3.37 -7.69 6.76
CA VAL A 65 -2.96 -6.71 5.75
C VAL A 65 -1.47 -6.39 5.89
N TYR A 66 -0.77 -6.41 4.75
CA TYR A 66 0.66 -6.16 4.65
C TYR A 66 0.96 -5.13 3.58
N VAL A 67 2.16 -4.56 3.66
CA VAL A 67 2.74 -3.70 2.62
C VAL A 67 4.10 -4.21 2.18
N VAL A 68 4.44 -3.98 0.92
CA VAL A 68 5.77 -4.29 0.38
C VAL A 68 6.17 -3.30 -0.71
N GLY A 69 7.45 -2.90 -0.73
CA GLY A 69 8.05 -2.11 -1.80
C GLY A 69 8.67 -3.03 -2.87
N LYS A 70 8.13 -3.02 -4.10
CA LYS A 70 8.56 -3.91 -5.18
C LYS A 70 9.72 -3.39 -6.04
N ARG A 71 10.12 -2.13 -5.89
CA ARG A 71 11.18 -1.48 -6.69
C ARG A 71 10.99 -1.73 -8.19
N ASN A 72 12.06 -2.11 -8.88
CA ASN A 72 12.10 -2.28 -10.33
C ASN A 72 11.46 -3.59 -10.81
N LEU A 73 10.86 -4.39 -9.92
CA LEU A 73 10.13 -5.60 -10.35
C LEU A 73 8.88 -5.25 -11.17
N GLY A 74 8.31 -4.05 -11.00
CA GLY A 74 7.24 -3.56 -11.86
C GLY A 74 6.06 -4.55 -11.99
N GLU A 75 5.74 -4.91 -13.23
CA GLU A 75 4.68 -5.88 -13.57
C GLU A 75 5.07 -7.34 -13.30
N MET A 76 6.37 -7.65 -13.14
CA MET A 76 6.84 -9.00 -12.83
C MET A 76 6.57 -9.41 -11.38
N PHE A 77 6.29 -8.45 -10.49
CA PHE A 77 6.11 -8.71 -9.07
C PHE A 77 4.95 -9.69 -8.81
N GLU A 78 3.76 -9.43 -9.35
CA GLU A 78 2.59 -10.28 -9.08
C GLU A 78 2.71 -11.69 -9.67
N PRO A 79 3.09 -11.87 -10.96
CA PRO A 79 3.30 -13.19 -11.53
C PRO A 79 4.34 -14.02 -10.77
N MET A 80 5.41 -13.38 -10.29
CA MET A 80 6.45 -14.03 -9.48
C MET A 80 5.88 -14.49 -8.13
N MET A 81 5.18 -13.62 -7.42
CA MET A 81 4.59 -13.95 -6.12
C MET A 81 3.54 -15.05 -6.21
N TYR A 82 2.65 -14.99 -7.21
CA TYR A 82 1.68 -16.08 -7.45
C TYR A 82 2.37 -17.35 -7.93
N GLY A 83 3.44 -17.25 -8.72
CA GLY A 83 4.26 -18.39 -9.12
C GLY A 83 4.85 -19.13 -7.93
N ILE A 84 5.45 -18.40 -6.99
CA ILE A 84 5.93 -18.96 -5.71
C ILE A 84 4.77 -19.54 -4.91
N GLY A 85 3.64 -18.82 -4.79
CA GLY A 85 2.47 -19.29 -4.09
C GLY A 85 1.98 -20.66 -4.58
N ARG A 86 1.89 -20.84 -5.90
CA ARG A 86 1.50 -22.12 -6.52
C ARG A 86 2.44 -23.27 -6.15
N LEU A 87 3.75 -23.04 -6.05
CA LEU A 87 4.71 -24.07 -5.62
C LEU A 87 4.43 -24.58 -4.21
N TYR A 88 3.87 -23.73 -3.34
CA TYR A 88 3.52 -24.05 -1.96
C TYR A 88 2.01 -24.32 -1.76
N GLY A 89 1.24 -24.48 -2.84
CA GLY A 89 -0.20 -24.72 -2.75
C GLY A 89 -1.04 -23.53 -2.27
N VAL A 90 -0.47 -22.32 -2.27
CA VAL A 90 -1.15 -21.06 -1.94
C VAL A 90 -1.92 -20.57 -3.17
N SER A 91 -3.19 -20.23 -2.98
CA SER A 91 -4.09 -19.79 -4.03
C SER A 91 -4.53 -18.32 -3.87
N GLY A 92 -5.26 -17.78 -4.85
CA GLY A 92 -5.90 -16.46 -4.75
C GLY A 92 -6.95 -16.34 -3.64
N LYS A 93 -7.32 -17.46 -3.00
CA LYS A 93 -8.15 -17.49 -1.78
C LYS A 93 -7.36 -17.22 -0.51
N ASP A 94 -6.04 -17.43 -0.56
CA ASP A 94 -5.14 -17.33 0.58
C ASP A 94 -4.42 -15.98 0.60
N VAL A 95 -4.06 -15.46 -0.58
CA VAL A 95 -3.30 -14.21 -0.76
C VAL A 95 -3.83 -13.39 -1.93
N ILE A 96 -4.04 -12.09 -1.71
CA ILE A 96 -4.34 -11.11 -2.76
C ILE A 96 -3.25 -10.05 -2.79
N LEU A 97 -2.77 -9.73 -3.99
CA LEU A 97 -1.85 -8.62 -4.24
C LEU A 97 -2.63 -7.43 -4.78
N VAL A 98 -2.32 -6.23 -4.29
CA VAL A 98 -3.03 -4.99 -4.66
C VAL A 98 -2.02 -3.92 -5.07
N ASP A 99 -1.97 -3.60 -6.36
CA ASP A 99 -1.12 -2.52 -6.87
C ASP A 99 -1.74 -1.15 -6.61
N THR A 100 -0.98 -0.28 -5.94
CA THR A 100 -1.37 1.11 -5.68
C THR A 100 -0.70 2.12 -6.61
N MET A 101 0.23 1.70 -7.46
CA MET A 101 0.93 2.55 -8.42
C MET A 101 0.01 3.34 -9.36
N PRO A 102 -1.13 2.81 -9.85
CA PRO A 102 -2.04 3.57 -10.73
C PRO A 102 -2.59 4.86 -10.11
N TYR A 103 -2.54 4.99 -8.78
CA TYR A 103 -3.08 6.14 -8.05
C TYR A 103 -1.98 7.07 -7.51
N VAL A 104 -0.71 6.77 -7.80
CA VAL A 104 0.44 7.59 -7.39
C VAL A 104 0.56 8.80 -8.32
N ASN A 105 0.68 10.00 -7.74
CA ASN A 105 0.93 11.23 -8.48
C ASN A 105 2.40 11.68 -8.38
N TRP A 106 2.78 12.64 -9.23
CA TRP A 106 4.15 13.14 -9.32
C TRP A 106 4.65 13.80 -8.03
N MET A 107 3.77 14.37 -7.20
CA MET A 107 4.15 14.97 -5.91
C MET A 107 4.63 13.90 -4.94
N MET A 108 3.94 12.75 -4.88
CA MET A 108 4.40 11.61 -4.09
C MET A 108 5.75 11.09 -4.59
N VAL A 109 5.95 11.03 -5.91
CA VAL A 109 7.22 10.58 -6.52
C VAL A 109 8.37 11.52 -6.16
N VAL A 110 8.22 12.82 -6.43
CA VAL A 110 9.26 13.83 -6.17
C VAL A 110 9.47 13.96 -4.66
N GLY A 111 8.40 14.01 -3.88
CA GLY A 111 8.47 14.12 -2.43
C GLY A 111 9.19 12.92 -1.81
N GLY A 112 8.85 11.71 -2.25
CA GLY A 112 9.48 10.47 -1.79
C GLY A 112 10.95 10.38 -2.20
N PHE A 113 11.31 10.86 -3.40
CA PHE A 113 12.70 10.98 -3.81
C PHE A 113 13.48 11.95 -2.92
N LEU A 114 12.93 13.15 -2.66
CA LEU A 114 13.56 14.14 -1.79
C LEU A 114 13.73 13.61 -0.36
N SER A 115 12.68 13.03 0.23
CA SER A 115 12.72 12.56 1.62
C SER A 115 13.57 11.29 1.79
N ARG A 116 13.35 10.27 0.96
CA ARG A 116 13.96 8.94 1.14
C ARG A 116 15.26 8.73 0.39
N ARG A 117 15.46 9.39 -0.76
CA ARG A 117 16.67 9.18 -1.59
C ARG A 117 17.76 10.21 -1.31
N LEU A 118 17.38 11.47 -1.12
CA LEU A 118 18.31 12.57 -0.87
C LEU A 118 18.42 12.95 0.62
N GLY A 119 17.57 12.41 1.49
CA GLY A 119 17.55 12.76 2.91
C GLY A 119 17.02 14.17 3.21
N LEU A 120 16.44 14.86 2.22
CA LEU A 120 15.88 16.21 2.35
C LEU A 120 14.46 16.15 2.95
N VAL A 121 14.35 15.53 4.13
CA VAL A 121 13.08 15.19 4.79
C VAL A 121 12.17 16.41 4.98
N ARG A 122 12.73 17.58 5.33
CA ARG A 122 11.97 18.83 5.54
C ARG A 122 11.30 19.36 4.27
N LEU A 123 11.83 19.02 3.09
CA LEU A 123 11.26 19.41 1.80
C LEU A 123 10.38 18.29 1.22
N GLY A 124 10.81 17.03 1.36
CA GLY A 124 10.10 15.89 0.81
C GLY A 124 8.77 15.60 1.52
N ARG A 125 8.74 15.62 2.86
CA ARG A 125 7.53 15.25 3.62
C ARG A 125 6.30 16.11 3.31
N PRO A 126 6.38 17.46 3.30
CA PRO A 126 5.24 18.27 2.92
C PRO A 126 4.68 17.91 1.53
N LEU A 127 5.56 17.65 0.57
CA LEU A 127 5.16 17.29 -0.80
C LEU A 127 4.52 15.90 -0.87
N VAL A 128 5.05 14.91 -0.14
CA VAL A 128 4.45 13.57 -0.01
C VAL A 128 3.08 13.65 0.64
N ILE A 129 2.96 14.39 1.74
CA ILE A 129 1.69 14.56 2.47
C ILE A 129 0.65 15.15 1.54
N TRP A 130 0.99 16.25 0.86
CA TRP A 130 0.06 16.91 -0.05
C TRP A 130 -0.34 16.02 -1.23
N GLY A 131 0.62 15.34 -1.85
CA GLY A 131 0.35 14.36 -2.90
C GLY A 131 -0.54 13.21 -2.42
N THR A 132 -0.30 12.70 -1.21
CA THR A 132 -1.11 11.64 -0.60
C THR A 132 -2.55 12.10 -0.35
N GLN A 133 -2.73 13.33 0.13
CA GLN A 133 -4.05 13.92 0.36
C GLN A 133 -4.84 14.09 -0.94
N GLN A 134 -4.19 14.51 -2.02
CA GLN A 134 -4.83 14.62 -3.34
C GLN A 134 -5.29 13.26 -3.89
N ALA A 135 -4.51 12.21 -3.67
CA ALA A 135 -4.84 10.85 -4.12
C ALA A 135 -5.76 10.09 -3.14
N PHE A 136 -6.05 10.65 -1.96
CA PHE A 136 -6.67 9.91 -0.85
C PHE A 136 -8.02 9.29 -1.21
N ALA A 137 -8.89 10.05 -1.88
CA ALA A 137 -10.21 9.55 -2.30
C ALA A 137 -10.09 8.34 -3.25
N ASN A 138 -9.07 8.32 -4.12
CA ASN A 138 -8.82 7.19 -5.01
C ASN A 138 -8.37 5.95 -4.22
N PHE A 139 -7.49 6.12 -3.23
CA PHE A 139 -7.10 5.01 -2.36
C PHE A 139 -8.29 4.47 -1.56
N ALA A 140 -9.13 5.35 -0.99
CA ALA A 140 -10.33 4.96 -0.26
C ALA A 140 -11.31 4.18 -1.16
N ASN A 141 -11.57 4.66 -2.37
CA ASN A 141 -12.44 3.99 -3.34
C ASN A 141 -11.89 2.63 -3.78
N MET A 142 -10.58 2.52 -3.99
CA MET A 142 -9.91 1.26 -4.33
C MET A 142 -10.08 0.24 -3.20
N VAL A 143 -9.85 0.64 -1.95
CA VAL A 143 -10.01 -0.22 -0.77
C VAL A 143 -11.46 -0.66 -0.61
N GLU A 144 -12.42 0.24 -0.76
CA GLU A 144 -13.85 -0.09 -0.64
C GLU A 144 -14.31 -1.06 -1.73
N THR A 145 -13.84 -0.85 -2.96
CA THR A 145 -14.11 -1.76 -4.08
C THR A 145 -13.55 -3.15 -3.81
N LEU A 146 -12.32 -3.24 -3.29
CA LEU A 146 -11.72 -4.53 -2.92
C LEU A 146 -12.53 -5.22 -1.82
N LYS A 147 -12.87 -4.52 -0.74
CA LYS A 147 -13.68 -5.08 0.36
C LYS A 147 -15.05 -5.56 -0.12
N THR A 148 -15.69 -4.81 -1.00
CA THR A 148 -16.97 -5.22 -1.61
C THR A 148 -16.83 -6.51 -2.41
N LYS A 149 -15.80 -6.63 -3.24
CA LYS A 149 -15.54 -7.86 -4.01
C LYS A 149 -15.18 -9.05 -3.11
N LEU A 150 -14.50 -8.81 -1.99
CA LEU A 150 -14.18 -9.83 -1.00
C LEU A 150 -15.46 -10.35 -0.32
N ARG A 151 -16.36 -9.44 0.09
CA ARG A 151 -17.67 -9.80 0.68
C ARG A 151 -18.55 -10.58 -0.30
N SER A 152 -18.50 -10.26 -1.60
CA SER A 152 -19.28 -10.94 -2.63
C SER A 152 -18.63 -12.23 -3.17
N GLY A 153 -17.42 -12.57 -2.73
CA GLY A 153 -16.66 -13.74 -3.22
C GLY A 153 -16.12 -13.62 -4.65
N GLN A 154 -16.18 -12.43 -5.25
CA GLN A 154 -15.79 -12.21 -6.66
C GLN A 154 -14.27 -12.15 -6.90
N VAL A 155 -13.44 -11.98 -5.86
CA VAL A 155 -11.97 -11.94 -6.03
C VAL A 155 -11.36 -13.34 -6.22
N MET A 156 -12.15 -14.41 -6.05
CA MET A 156 -11.67 -15.78 -5.93
C MET A 156 -11.40 -16.51 -7.26
N ALA A 157 -11.42 -15.79 -8.39
CA ALA A 157 -11.36 -16.35 -9.75
C ALA A 157 -10.16 -15.81 -10.54
N GLN A 158 -8.93 -16.07 -10.05
CA GLN A 158 -7.70 -15.96 -10.85
C GLN A 158 -6.73 -17.08 -10.46
#